data_AF-A0A357LCN6-F1
#
_entry.id   AF-A0A357LCN6-F1
#
_cell.length_a   1.000
_cell.length_b   1.000
_cell.length_c   1.000
_cell.angle_alpha   90.00
_cell.angle_beta   90.00
_cell.angle_gamma   90.00
#
_symmetry.space_group_name_H-M   'P 1'
#
loop_
_entity.id
_entity.type
_entity.pdbx_description
1 polymer ?
#
loop_
_entity_poly.entity_id
_entity_poly.type
_entity_poly.pdbx_seq_one_letter_code
_entity_poly.pdbx_strand_id
1 'polypeptide(L)'
;MDAPDGHQRADIRPAAIKDAAAVADILADAFHDDPVMNWNLGSKKPIRRLFLELARGLYLKRGFGHLAGDEAASLWLPPGV
;
A
#
# COMPACT_ATOMS: atom_id res chain seq x y z
N MET A 1 -12.34 -7.42 33.70
CA MET A 1 -12.61 -6.13 33.05
C MET A 1 -11.88 -6.21 31.73
N ASP A 2 -12.57 -6.69 30.70
CA ASP A 2 -12.00 -6.85 29.36
C ASP A 2 -11.78 -5.48 28.73
N ALA A 3 -10.63 -5.30 28.09
CA ALA A 3 -10.34 -4.12 27.30
C ALA A 3 -11.31 -4.07 26.10
N PRO A 4 -11.76 -2.88 25.67
CA PRO A 4 -12.65 -2.74 24.52
C PRO A 4 -11.84 -2.92 23.24
N ASP A 5 -11.44 -4.16 22.92
CA ASP A 5 -10.55 -4.43 21.79
C ASP A 5 -11.38 -4.59 20.49
N GLY A 6 -11.88 -3.46 19.99
CA GLY A 6 -12.62 -3.34 18.75
C GLY A 6 -11.77 -3.41 17.47
N HIS A 7 -10.60 -4.03 17.49
CA HIS A 7 -9.82 -4.28 16.27
C HIS A 7 -10.26 -5.61 15.65
N GLN A 8 -11.27 -5.56 14.79
CA GLN A 8 -11.62 -6.71 13.97
C GLN A 8 -10.40 -7.09 13.12
N ARG A 9 -9.97 -8.37 13.20
CA ARG A 9 -8.91 -8.87 12.33
C ARG A 9 -9.41 -8.79 10.88
N ALA A 10 -8.84 -7.88 10.11
CA ALA A 10 -9.06 -7.83 8.67
C ALA A 10 -8.52 -9.12 8.03
N ASP A 11 -9.25 -9.66 7.06
CA ASP A 11 -8.78 -10.77 6.25
C ASP A 11 -7.63 -10.28 5.35
N ILE A 12 -6.46 -10.89 5.50
CA ILE A 12 -5.24 -10.52 4.79
C ILE A 12 -5.04 -11.51 3.64
N ARG A 13 -4.99 -10.98 2.42
CA ARG A 13 -4.74 -11.79 1.21
C ARG A 13 -3.52 -11.30 0.44
N PRO A 14 -2.81 -12.19 -0.28
CA PRO A 14 -1.82 -11.76 -1.25
C PRO A 14 -2.42 -10.82 -2.30
N ALA A 15 -1.67 -9.79 -2.66
CA ALA A 15 -1.99 -8.89 -3.77
C ALA A 15 -1.44 -9.48 -5.08
N ALA A 16 -2.26 -9.43 -6.14
CA ALA A 16 -1.85 -9.79 -7.49
C ALA A 16 -1.62 -8.53 -8.34
N ILE A 17 -0.93 -8.64 -9.48
CA ILE A 17 -0.67 -7.50 -10.38
C ILE A 17 -1.96 -6.72 -10.74
N LYS A 18 -3.10 -7.41 -10.86
CA LYS A 18 -4.41 -6.78 -11.13
C LYS A 18 -4.89 -5.85 -10.00
N ASP A 19 -4.39 -6.04 -8.77
CA ASP A 19 -4.71 -5.22 -7.60
C ASP A 19 -3.87 -3.93 -7.54
N ALA A 20 -2.94 -3.70 -8.48
CA ALA A 20 -2.00 -2.56 -8.41
C ALA A 20 -2.68 -1.18 -8.31
N ALA A 21 -3.86 -1.01 -8.92
CA ALA A 21 -4.63 0.23 -8.80
C ALA A 21 -5.18 0.41 -7.37
N ALA A 22 -5.80 -0.63 -6.79
CA ALA A 22 -6.31 -0.60 -5.44
C ALA A 22 -5.18 -0.36 -4.40
N VAL A 23 -4.03 -1.03 -4.57
CA VAL A 23 -2.84 -0.78 -3.76
C VAL A 23 -2.41 0.68 -3.85
N ALA A 24 -2.39 1.26 -5.05
CA ALA A 24 -1.98 2.65 -5.24
C ALA A 24 -2.96 3.65 -4.62
N ASP A 25 -4.25 3.36 -4.68
CA ASP A 25 -5.28 4.17 -4.03
C ASP A 25 -5.10 4.15 -2.51
N ILE A 26 -5.05 2.95 -1.91
CA ILE A 26 -4.88 2.77 -0.46
C ILE A 26 -3.61 3.45 0.06
N LEU A 27 -2.47 3.20 -0.58
CA LEU A 27 -1.20 3.77 -0.14
C LEU A 27 -1.14 5.29 -0.35
N ALA A 28 -1.73 5.82 -1.43
CA ALA A 28 -1.75 7.26 -1.63
C ALA A 28 -2.62 7.98 -0.60
N ASP A 29 -3.70 7.34 -0.15
CA ASP A 29 -4.56 7.83 0.91
C ASP A 29 -3.80 7.80 2.25
N ALA A 30 -3.16 6.67 2.58
CA ALA A 30 -2.41 6.49 3.82
C ALA A 30 -1.21 7.45 3.94
N PHE A 31 -0.52 7.72 2.84
CA PHE A 31 0.67 8.58 2.81
C PHE A 31 0.40 10.02 2.36
N HIS A 32 -0.86 10.42 2.18
CA HIS A 32 -1.19 11.78 1.72
C HIS A 32 -0.64 12.86 2.67
N ASP A 33 -0.74 12.64 3.97
CA ASP A 33 -0.30 13.60 4.99
C ASP A 33 1.10 13.32 5.52
N ASP A 34 1.81 12.34 4.94
CA ASP A 34 3.18 12.02 5.34
C ASP A 34 4.15 13.16 4.96
N PRO A 35 4.92 13.72 5.92
CA PRO A 35 5.81 14.85 5.64
C PRO A 35 6.88 14.57 4.59
N VAL A 36 7.41 13.34 4.53
CA VAL A 36 8.44 12.96 3.56
C VAL A 36 7.83 12.87 2.17
N MET A 37 6.66 12.25 2.05
CA MET A 37 5.96 12.13 0.77
C MET A 37 5.52 13.49 0.24
N ASN A 38 5.02 14.36 1.11
CA ASN A 38 4.66 15.73 0.75
C ASN A 38 5.87 16.58 0.35
N TRP A 39 7.00 16.46 1.05
CA TRP A 39 8.22 17.16 0.67
C TRP A 39 8.75 16.74 -0.71
N ASN A 40 8.65 15.45 -1.06
CA ASN A 40 9.14 14.92 -2.34
C ASN A 40 8.17 15.16 -3.51
N LEU A 41 6.86 15.02 -3.28
CA LEU A 41 5.85 14.88 -4.35
C LEU A 41 4.73 15.93 -4.30
N GLY A 42 4.59 16.65 -3.19
CA GLY A 42 3.73 17.84 -3.03
C GLY A 42 2.22 17.60 -3.00
N SER A 43 1.71 16.48 -3.51
CA SER A 43 0.27 16.17 -3.45
C SER A 43 -0.05 14.70 -3.67
N LYS A 44 -1.28 14.31 -3.32
CA LYS A 44 -1.81 12.93 -3.42
C LYS A 44 -1.74 12.33 -4.82
N LYS A 45 -1.97 13.12 -5.89
CA LYS A 45 -2.01 12.61 -7.27
C LYS A 45 -0.65 12.06 -7.76
N PRO A 46 0.47 12.80 -7.61
CA PRO A 46 1.82 12.26 -7.81
C PRO A 46 2.14 11.05 -6.92
N ILE A 47 1.75 11.08 -5.64
CA ILE A 47 1.96 9.96 -4.69
C ILE A 47 1.28 8.68 -5.22
N ARG A 48 0.01 8.78 -5.62
CA ARG A 48 -0.74 7.68 -6.25
C ARG A 48 -0.04 7.16 -7.50
N ARG A 49 0.45 8.06 -8.36
CA ARG A 49 1.16 7.64 -9.57
C ARG A 49 2.44 6.87 -9.23
N LEU A 50 3.20 7.31 -8.23
CA LEU A 50 4.38 6.61 -7.75
C LEU A 50 4.01 5.19 -7.29
N PHE A 51 3.06 5.04 -6.38
CA PHE A 51 2.67 3.73 -5.87
C PHE A 51 2.11 2.80 -6.95
N LEU A 52 1.39 3.34 -7.94
CA LEU A 52 0.92 2.54 -9.07
C LEU A 52 2.08 1.96 -9.89
N GLU A 53 3.09 2.78 -10.21
CA GLU A 53 4.24 2.31 -10.98
C GLU A 53 5.15 1.39 -10.15
N LEU A 54 5.31 1.65 -8.85
CA LEU A 54 6.04 0.74 -7.95
C LEU A 54 5.33 -0.61 -7.83
N ALA A 55 4.02 -0.62 -7.54
CA ALA A 55 3.24 -1.85 -7.41
C ALA A 55 3.26 -2.65 -8.72
N ARG A 56 2.84 -2.04 -9.83
CA ARG A 56 2.71 -2.71 -11.14
C ARG A 56 4.07 -3.03 -11.79
N GLY A 57 5.04 -2.15 -11.62
CA GLY A 57 6.31 -2.19 -12.34
C GLY A 57 7.42 -2.97 -11.63
N LEU A 58 7.38 -3.03 -10.30
CA LEU A 58 8.47 -3.58 -9.50
C LEU A 58 7.97 -4.59 -8.46
N TYR A 59 7.22 -4.15 -7.45
CA TYR A 59 6.95 -4.95 -6.27
C TYR A 59 6.05 -6.16 -6.55
N LEU A 60 4.98 -6.03 -7.32
CA LEU A 60 4.11 -7.17 -7.65
C LEU A 60 4.65 -8.02 -8.82
N LYS A 61 5.78 -7.63 -9.42
CA LYS A 61 6.47 -8.41 -10.46
C LYS A 61 7.67 -9.18 -9.93
N ARG A 62 8.44 -8.58 -9.01
CA ARG A 62 9.73 -9.10 -8.51
C ARG A 62 9.72 -9.37 -7.00
N GLY A 63 8.63 -9.04 -6.33
CA GLY A 63 8.42 -9.29 -4.91
C GLY A 63 6.99 -9.72 -4.63
N PHE A 64 6.41 -9.23 -3.54
CA PHE A 64 5.05 -9.56 -3.13
C PHE A 64 4.39 -8.40 -2.40
N GLY A 65 3.09 -8.51 -2.20
CA GLY A 65 2.31 -7.57 -1.40
C GLY A 65 1.09 -8.24 -0.80
N HIS A 66 0.44 -7.53 0.11
CA HIS A 66 -0.81 -7.98 0.72
C HIS A 66 -1.82 -6.84 0.74
N LEU A 67 -3.09 -7.22 0.73
CA LEU A 67 -4.23 -6.34 0.99
C LEU A 67 -4.95 -6.83 2.24
N ALA A 68 -5.42 -5.87 3.05
CA ALA A 68 -6.33 -6.11 4.16
C ALA A 68 -7.60 -5.29 3.91
N GLY A 69 -8.61 -5.94 3.33
CA GLY A 69 -9.80 -5.25 2.80
C GLY A 69 -9.44 -4.12 1.83
N ASP A 70 -10.13 -2.99 1.97
CA ASP A 70 -9.93 -1.77 1.18
C ASP A 70 -9.19 -0.67 1.97
N GLU A 71 -8.63 -1.00 3.13
CA GLU A 71 -8.06 -0.02 4.08
C GLU A 71 -6.53 -0.04 4.14
N ALA A 72 -5.89 -1.20 3.87
CA ALA A 72 -4.45 -1.32 4.00
C ALA A 72 -3.82 -2.20 2.91
N ALA A 73 -2.59 -1.82 2.55
CA ALA A 73 -1.77 -2.53 1.59
C ALA A 73 -0.32 -2.58 2.06
N SER A 74 0.43 -3.59 1.63
CA SER A 74 1.88 -3.66 1.82
C SER A 74 2.59 -4.14 0.56
N LEU A 75 3.83 -3.73 0.37
CA LEU A 75 4.69 -4.09 -0.77
C LEU A 75 6.10 -4.40 -0.26
N TRP A 76 6.67 -5.51 -0.71
CA TRP A 76 7.96 -6.01 -0.26
C TRP A 76 8.79 -6.53 -1.43
N LEU A 77 10.09 -6.25 -1.42
CA LEU A 77 11.07 -6.94 -2.25
C LEU A 77 11.83 -7.94 -1.38
N PRO A 78 12.15 -9.13 -1.90
CA PRO A 78 13.07 -10.03 -1.22
C PRO A 78 14.50 -9.47 -1.29
N PRO A 79 15.42 -9.97 -0.45
CA PRO A 79 16.82 -9.56 -0.49
C PRO A 79 17.45 -9.76 -1.88
N GLY A 80 18.23 -8.77 -2.34
CA GLY A 80 19.02 -8.85 -3.58
C GLY A 80 18.28 -8.56 -4.89
N VAL A 81 17.07 -7.99 -4.83
CA VAL A 81 16.24 -7.64 -5.99
C VAL A 81 16.31 -6.17 -6.35
#